data_AF-A0A6I5RAF6-F1
#
_entry.id   AF-A0A6I5RAF6-F1
#
_cell.length_a   1.000
_cell.length_b   1.000
_cell.length_c   1.000
_cell.angle_alpha   90.00
_cell.angle_beta   90.00
_cell.angle_gamma   90.00
#
_symmetry.space_group_name_H-M   'P 1'
#
loop_
_entity.id
_entity.type
_entity.pdbx_description
1 polymer ?
#
loop_
_entity_poly.entity_id
_entity_poly.type
_entity_poly.pdbx_seq_one_letter_code
_entity_poly.pdbx_strand_id
1 'polypeptide(L)'
;MPAPLRTQLSEEEDHQLRQLSLSDGQAPVVKLRSMALRLNADGWNVPAIAKHLDQHEQTIRTTLKRRQKQGISGPWDALRSGRPRRWQVSD
;
A
#
# COMPACT_ATOMS: atom_id res chain seq x y z
N MET A 1 -8.32 22.12 -1.37
CA MET A 1 -8.54 20.67 -1.22
C MET A 1 -7.82 19.96 -2.37
N PRO A 2 -6.91 19.01 -2.12
CA PRO A 2 -6.27 18.24 -3.19
C PRO A 2 -7.31 17.32 -3.86
N ALA A 3 -7.21 17.14 -5.17
CA ALA A 3 -8.13 16.31 -5.95
C ALA A 3 -8.22 14.88 -5.38
N PRO A 4 -9.40 14.24 -5.43
CA PRO A 4 -9.55 12.87 -4.95
C PRO A 4 -8.67 11.94 -5.78
N LEU A 5 -7.66 11.36 -5.14
CA LEU A 5 -6.90 10.25 -5.71
C LEU A 5 -7.84 9.05 -5.76
N ARG A 6 -8.38 8.75 -6.94
CA ARG A 6 -9.19 7.56 -7.18
C ARG A 6 -8.32 6.55 -7.89
N THR A 7 -8.07 5.43 -7.24
CA THR A 7 -7.47 4.27 -7.89
C THR A 7 -8.58 3.46 -8.53
N GLN A 8 -8.58 3.34 -9.85
CA GLN A 8 -9.42 2.36 -10.54
C GLN A 8 -8.73 1.01 -10.39
N LEU A 9 -9.41 0.08 -9.71
CA LEU A 9 -8.99 -1.30 -9.57
C LEU A 9 -9.93 -2.16 -10.42
N SER A 10 -9.38 -3.04 -11.25
CA SER A 10 -10.14 -4.10 -11.91
C SER A 10 -10.59 -5.14 -10.88
N GLU A 11 -11.67 -5.86 -11.15
CA GLU A 11 -12.21 -6.90 -10.27
C GLU A 11 -11.17 -7.98 -9.95
N GLU A 12 -10.34 -8.34 -10.92
CA GLU A 12 -9.22 -9.29 -10.75
C GLU A 12 -8.18 -8.76 -9.74
N GLU A 13 -7.87 -7.47 -9.81
CA GLU A 13 -6.91 -6.82 -8.91
C GLU A 13 -7.49 -6.72 -7.49
N ASP A 14 -8.79 -6.42 -7.35
CA ASP A 14 -9.45 -6.42 -6.04
C ASP A 14 -9.42 -7.81 -5.40
N HIS A 15 -9.70 -8.85 -6.19
CA HIS A 15 -9.63 -10.22 -5.71
C HIS A 15 -8.21 -10.58 -5.24
N GLN A 16 -7.17 -10.21 -6.00
CA GLN A 16 -5.78 -10.40 -5.57
C GLN A 16 -5.45 -9.64 -4.27
N LEU A 17 -5.85 -8.38 -4.15
CA LEU A 17 -5.65 -7.59 -2.93
C LEU A 17 -6.38 -8.19 -1.72
N ARG A 18 -7.58 -8.74 -1.94
CA ARG A 18 -8.35 -9.46 -0.91
C ARG A 18 -7.58 -10.69 -0.44
N GLN A 19 -7.11 -11.53 -1.35
CA GLN A 19 -6.32 -12.71 -1.01
C GLN A 19 -5.06 -12.33 -0.22
N LEU A 20 -4.35 -11.27 -0.65
CA LEU A 20 -3.16 -10.76 0.05
C LEU A 20 -3.46 -10.23 1.46
N SER A 21 -4.65 -9.64 1.69
CA SER A 21 -5.07 -9.19 3.01
C SER A 21 -5.41 -10.34 3.96
N LEU A 22 -5.94 -11.45 3.42
CA LEU A 22 -6.37 -12.63 4.18
C LEU A 22 -5.22 -13.61 4.42
N SER A 23 -4.18 -13.60 3.58
CA SER A 23 -3.08 -14.56 3.66
C SER A 23 -2.22 -14.33 4.90
N ASP A 24 -2.06 -15.35 5.75
CA ASP A 24 -1.38 -15.22 7.05
C ASP A 24 0.15 -15.08 6.97
N GLY A 25 0.77 -15.47 5.85
CA GLY A 25 2.21 -15.29 5.63
C GLY A 25 2.62 -13.86 5.29
N GLN A 26 1.67 -12.95 5.08
CA GLN A 26 1.97 -11.60 4.62
C GLN A 26 2.22 -10.64 5.77
N ALA A 27 3.23 -9.77 5.58
CA ALA A 27 3.59 -8.77 6.58
C ALA A 27 2.37 -7.86 6.90
N PRO A 28 2.20 -7.40 8.15
CA PRO A 28 1.07 -6.56 8.54
C PRO A 28 0.91 -5.30 7.69
N VAL A 29 2.02 -4.72 7.25
CA VAL A 29 2.06 -3.54 6.36
C VAL A 29 1.45 -3.87 4.98
N VAL A 30 1.67 -5.09 4.49
CA VAL A 30 1.11 -5.55 3.21
C VAL A 30 -0.41 -5.60 3.33
N LYS A 31 -0.92 -6.28 4.37
CA LYS A 31 -2.36 -6.40 4.64
C LYS A 31 -3.04 -5.03 4.74
N LEU A 32 -2.44 -4.11 5.49
CA LEU A 32 -2.97 -2.77 5.69
C LEU A 32 -3.02 -1.96 4.39
N ARG A 33 -1.96 -2.04 3.56
CA ARG A 33 -1.93 -1.37 2.25
C ARG A 33 -2.93 -1.97 1.27
N SER A 34 -3.11 -3.29 1.28
CA SER A 34 -4.17 -3.96 0.49
C SER A 34 -5.53 -3.36 0.83
N MET A 35 -5.90 -3.34 2.11
CA MET A 35 -7.18 -2.79 2.56
C MET A 35 -7.35 -1.31 2.18
N ALA A 36 -6.31 -0.49 2.38
CA ALA A 36 -6.36 0.93 2.02
C ALA A 36 -6.63 1.15 0.52
N LEU A 37 -6.05 0.31 -0.35
CA LEU A 37 -6.26 0.38 -1.79
C LEU A 37 -7.68 -0.03 -2.19
N ARG A 38 -8.19 -1.14 -1.62
CA ARG A 38 -9.55 -1.62 -1.87
C ARG A 38 -10.60 -0.59 -1.45
N LEU A 39 -10.48 -0.05 -0.24
CA LEU A 39 -11.39 0.99 0.26
C LEU A 39 -11.36 2.24 -0.62
N ASN A 40 -10.20 2.63 -1.14
CA ASN A 40 -10.11 3.78 -2.05
C ASN A 40 -10.78 3.51 -3.41
N ALA A 41 -10.70 2.27 -3.93
CA ALA A 41 -11.45 1.86 -5.12
C ALA A 41 -12.95 1.82 -4.88
N ASP A 42 -13.39 1.41 -3.68
CA ASP A 42 -14.79 1.47 -3.24
C ASP A 42 -15.32 2.92 -3.07
N GLY A 43 -14.48 3.93 -3.34
CA GLY A 43 -14.86 5.34 -3.32
C GLY A 43 -14.67 6.01 -1.96
N TRP A 44 -14.04 5.35 -0.99
CA TRP A 44 -13.76 5.96 0.30
C TRP A 44 -12.69 7.04 0.18
N ASN A 45 -12.86 8.11 0.96
CA ASN A 45 -11.90 9.17 1.05
C ASN A 45 -10.73 8.79 1.99
N VAL A 46 -9.56 9.39 1.75
CA VAL A 46 -8.36 9.19 2.56
C VAL A 46 -8.60 9.34 4.07
N PRO A 47 -9.27 10.40 4.58
CA PRO A 47 -9.48 10.55 6.02
C PRO A 47 -10.38 9.47 6.62
N ALA A 48 -11.40 8.99 5.91
CA ALA A 48 -12.25 7.89 6.37
C ALA A 48 -11.48 6.58 6.42
N ILE A 49 -10.65 6.30 5.42
CA ILE A 49 -9.78 5.11 5.40
C ILE A 49 -8.77 5.17 6.55
N ALA A 50 -8.14 6.32 6.74
CA ALA A 50 -7.17 6.55 7.82
C ALA A 50 -7.79 6.28 9.20
N LYS A 51 -9.00 6.81 9.44
CA LYS A 51 -9.75 6.57 10.67
C LYS A 51 -10.17 5.10 10.82
N HIS A 52 -10.57 4.45 9.73
CA HIS A 52 -11.02 3.05 9.76
C HIS A 52 -9.87 2.07 10.04
N LEU A 53 -8.68 2.33 9.49
CA LEU A 53 -7.50 1.49 9.64
C LEU A 53 -6.61 1.89 10.82
N ASP A 54 -7.00 2.91 11.59
CA ASP A 54 -6.22 3.54 12.65
C ASP A 54 -4.79 3.89 12.19
N GLN A 55 -4.70 4.59 11.05
CA GLN A 55 -3.45 5.00 10.43
C GLN A 55 -3.43 6.49 10.14
N HIS A 56 -2.22 7.03 10.04
CA HIS A 56 -2.05 8.42 9.64
C HIS A 56 -2.45 8.64 8.17
N GLU A 57 -3.18 9.71 7.87
CA GLU A 57 -3.62 10.05 6.50
C GLU A 57 -2.47 10.07 5.51
N GLN A 58 -1.31 10.56 5.93
CA GLN A 58 -0.10 10.60 5.10
C GLN A 58 0.36 9.20 4.65
N THR A 59 0.21 8.18 5.50
CA THR A 59 0.53 6.79 5.16
C THR A 59 -0.41 6.26 4.07
N ILE A 60 -1.70 6.59 4.16
CA ILE A 60 -2.68 6.23 3.13
C ILE A 60 -2.35 6.96 1.82
N ARG A 61 -2.09 8.27 1.88
CA ARG A 61 -1.75 9.07 0.68
C ARG A 61 -0.49 8.59 -0.03
N THR A 62 0.55 8.25 0.73
CA THR A 62 1.79 7.72 0.16
C THR A 62 1.58 6.35 -0.47
N THR A 63 0.73 5.51 0.12
CA THR A 63 0.34 4.21 -0.46
C THR A 63 -0.40 4.39 -1.78
N LEU A 64 -1.41 5.27 -1.82
CA LEU A 64 -2.16 5.58 -3.04
C LEU A 64 -1.27 6.16 -4.14
N LYS A 65 -0.41 7.13 -3.80
CA LYS A 65 0.56 7.71 -4.75
C LYS A 65 1.54 6.66 -5.27
N ARG A 66 2.00 5.75 -4.41
CA ARG A 66 2.90 4.66 -4.82
C ARG A 66 2.21 3.74 -5.83
N ARG A 67 0.95 3.36 -5.59
CA ARG A 67 0.16 2.57 -6.53
C ARG A 67 0.03 3.28 -7.88
N GLN A 68 -0.28 4.58 -7.89
CA GLN A 68 -0.39 5.36 -9.13
C GLN A 68 0.93 5.39 -9.90
N LYS A 69 2.07 5.44 -9.21
CA LYS A 69 3.40 5.49 -9.83
C LYS A 69 3.92 4.13 -10.31
N GLN A 70 3.58 3.03 -9.61
CA GLN A 70 4.24 1.72 -9.77
C GLN A 70 3.33 0.57 -10.22
N GLY A 71 2.02 0.76 -10.40
CA GLY A 71 1.12 -0.34 -10.76
C GLY A 71 0.90 -1.35 -9.61
N ILE A 72 0.32 -2.53 -9.90
CA ILE A 72 -0.06 -3.56 -8.89
C ILE A 72 1.18 -4.14 -8.21
N SER A 73 2.32 -4.13 -8.92
CA SER A 73 3.58 -4.67 -8.42
C SER A 73 4.20 -3.81 -7.30
N GLY A 74 3.83 -2.53 -7.21
CA GLY A 74 4.44 -1.55 -6.30
C GLY A 74 4.07 -1.55 -4.80
N PRO A 75 2.91 -2.04 -4.33
CA PRO A 75 2.58 -1.96 -2.89
C PRO A 75 3.54 -2.77 -2.02
N TRP A 76 4.16 -3.81 -2.61
CA TRP A 76 4.94 -4.85 -1.94
C TRP A 76 6.45 -4.65 -2.00
N ASP A 77 6.93 -3.87 -2.98
CA ASP A 77 8.31 -3.90 -3.45
C ASP A 77 9.34 -3.13 -2.60
N ALA A 78 9.10 -3.05 -1.29
CA ALA A 78 10.19 -2.85 -0.34
C ALA A 78 9.66 -3.15 1.07
N LEU A 79 9.67 -4.44 1.44
CA LEU A 79 10.34 -4.78 2.70
C LEU A 79 11.67 -4.03 2.62
N ARG A 80 11.90 -3.04 3.50
CA ARG A 80 13.04 -2.12 3.45
C ARG A 80 14.25 -2.88 2.88
N SER A 81 14.73 -2.49 1.69
CA SER A 81 16.13 -2.72 1.37
C SER A 81 16.87 -2.13 2.56
N GLY A 82 17.35 -3.01 3.44
CA GLY A 82 18.14 -2.59 4.59
C GLY A 82 19.24 -1.70 4.02
N ARG A 83 19.56 -0.60 4.71
CA ARG A 83 20.71 0.25 4.35
C ARG A 83 21.85 -0.69 3.94
N PRO A 84 22.37 -0.64 2.69
CA PRO A 84 23.43 -1.56 2.30
C PRO A 84 24.55 -1.46 3.33
N ARG A 85 24.98 -2.61 3.87
CA ARG A 85 26.08 -2.66 4.85
C ARG A 85 27.29 -1.95 4.23
N ARG A 86 27.66 -0.79 4.78
CA ARG A 86 28.90 -0.09 4.43
C ARG A 86 30.03 -0.66 5.30
N TRP A 87 30.56 -1.81 4.94
CA TRP A 87 31.88 -2.25 5.38
C TRP A 87 32.53 -2.98 4.20
N GLN A 88 33.27 -2.23 3.39
CA GLN A 88 34.29 -2.83 2.54
C GLN A 88 35.49 -3.07 3.45
N VAL A 89 35.80 -4.33 3.74
CA VAL A 89 37.11 -4.70 4.24
C VAL A 89 38.01 -4.65 3.02
N SER A 90 38.87 -3.65 2.96
CA SER A 90 40.08 -3.73 2.16
C SER A 90 41.09 -4.50 2.99
N ASP A 91 41.48 -5.67 2.49
CA ASP A 91 42.79 -6.29 2.74
C ASP A 91 43.31 -6.82 1.41
#